data_AF-A0A936PUU7-F1
#
_entry.id   AF-A0A936PUU7-F1
#
_cell.length_a   1.000
_cell.length_b   1.000
_cell.length_c   1.000
_cell.angle_alpha   90.00
_cell.angle_beta   90.00
_cell.angle_gamma   90.00
#
_symmetry.space_group_name_H-M   'P 1'
#
loop_
_entity.id
_entity.type
_entity.pdbx_description
1 polymer ?
#
loop_
_entity_poly.entity_id
_entity_poly.type
_entity_poly.pdbx_seq_one_letter_code
_entity_poly.pdbx_strand_id
1 'polypeptide(L)'
;MALTDVAGCPQCVGFNGKLTGKAKVEAMGFTKTLPFTAALRGSLQISTRAAEDAQGRAVFARLTKIDRLDFALDQSGGLGFSLEDTLESWGTDLARETPELSLGAFGGDDLPLRDLRVRSASGALLVELLTDAAHGGPLYAPPTPPAGGWAVAVSEATLLDHARRAAFEMGEISMEVWAEPTSLDLDGGEFALGLRLWRLKGNGWWRDYTIRGDLSMVNQVLKLQPKEVQEGERSKGAALIDPLALLGESLILRAIEDAAAQSVPVGQSTSVGGLTLKAKVTQAQGVADALVLSGDATVRSAKEKEASGGGTSGGGTSGAGERRKQKRP
;
A
#
# COMPACT_ATOMS: atom_id res chain seq x y z
N MET A 1 3.75 3.25 -17.97
CA MET A 1 4.77 4.24 -17.55
C MET A 1 6.01 3.44 -17.23
N ALA A 2 7.16 3.75 -17.83
CA ALA A 2 8.43 3.06 -17.55
C ALA A 2 9.27 3.93 -16.63
N LEU A 3 9.82 3.36 -15.55
CA LEU A 3 10.66 4.05 -14.57
C LEU A 3 12.14 3.79 -14.87
N THR A 4 12.98 4.80 -14.70
CA THR A 4 14.44 4.70 -14.94
C THR A 4 15.23 5.39 -13.85
N ASP A 5 16.40 4.87 -13.50
CA ASP A 5 17.32 5.54 -12.58
C ASP A 5 17.83 6.87 -13.15
N VAL A 6 18.06 7.85 -12.28
CA VAL A 6 18.63 9.16 -12.64
C VAL A 6 20.06 9.24 -12.10
N ALA A 7 21.04 9.38 -13.00
CA ALA A 7 22.44 9.47 -12.63
C ALA A 7 22.70 10.68 -11.72
N GLY A 8 23.41 10.47 -10.60
CA GLY A 8 23.77 11.53 -9.66
C GLY A 8 22.66 11.98 -8.70
N CYS A 9 21.45 11.42 -8.77
CA CYS A 9 20.37 11.71 -7.83
C CYS A 9 19.70 10.41 -7.33
N PRO A 10 20.16 9.84 -6.20
CA PRO A 10 19.63 8.57 -5.69
C PRO A 10 18.17 8.61 -5.22
N GLN A 11 17.61 9.80 -5.01
CA GLN A 11 16.20 10.03 -4.66
C GLN A 11 15.35 10.46 -5.86
N CYS A 12 15.92 10.46 -7.06
CA CYS A 12 15.21 10.83 -8.28
C CYS A 12 14.76 9.58 -9.04
N VAL A 13 13.50 9.60 -9.46
CA VAL A 13 12.91 8.56 -10.31
C VAL A 13 12.59 9.17 -11.65
N GLY A 14 13.22 8.64 -12.70
CA GLY A 14 12.92 8.99 -14.08
C GLY A 14 11.61 8.37 -14.51
N PHE A 15 10.82 9.10 -15.30
CA PHE A 15 9.57 8.61 -15.85
C PHE A 15 9.45 8.89 -17.35
N ASN A 16 8.75 7.98 -18.04
CA ASN A 16 8.30 8.16 -19.41
C ASN A 16 6.77 8.10 -19.46
N GLY A 17 6.15 9.16 -19.94
CA GLY A 17 4.70 9.33 -20.04
C GLY A 17 4.26 9.76 -21.43
N LYS A 18 2.96 9.59 -21.69
CA LYS A 18 2.28 10.13 -22.87
C LYS A 18 1.13 10.99 -22.37
N LEU A 19 1.12 12.25 -22.76
CA LEU A 19 0.05 13.19 -22.46
C LEU A 19 -0.72 13.46 -23.74
N THR A 20 -2.04 13.37 -23.68
CA THR A 20 -2.91 13.68 -24.80
C THR A 20 -3.87 14.78 -24.39
N GLY A 21 -4.03 15.78 -25.23
CA GLY A 21 -4.85 16.94 -24.89
C GLY A 21 -5.39 17.66 -26.11
N LYS A 22 -5.92 18.85 -25.87
CA LYS A 22 -6.37 19.78 -26.91
C LYS A 22 -5.64 21.10 -26.71
N ALA A 23 -4.88 21.53 -27.71
CA ALA A 23 -4.16 22.80 -27.71
C ALA A 23 -5.00 23.84 -28.46
N LYS A 24 -5.16 25.02 -27.88
CA LYS A 24 -5.75 26.17 -28.56
C LYS A 24 -4.61 26.89 -29.29
N VAL A 25 -4.68 26.93 -30.61
CA VAL A 25 -3.70 27.62 -31.47
C VAL A 25 -4.36 28.86 -32.04
N GLU A 26 -3.73 30.01 -31.82
CA GLU A 26 -4.14 31.30 -32.38
C GLU A 26 -3.08 31.81 -33.33
N ALA A 27 -3.41 31.95 -34.61
CA ALA A 27 -2.50 32.47 -35.63
C ALA A 27 -3.28 33.28 -36.67
N MET A 28 -2.81 34.48 -36.98
CA MET A 28 -3.40 35.38 -38.00
C MET A 28 -4.93 35.59 -37.85
N GLY A 29 -5.42 35.74 -36.61
CA GLY A 29 -6.84 35.93 -36.32
C GLY A 29 -7.69 34.66 -36.37
N PHE A 30 -7.10 33.50 -36.66
CA PHE A 30 -7.77 32.21 -36.58
C PHE A 30 -7.47 31.53 -35.25
N THR A 31 -8.53 31.16 -34.55
CA THR A 31 -8.47 30.31 -33.35
C THR A 31 -8.93 28.90 -33.72
N LYS A 32 -8.06 27.90 -33.53
CA LYS A 32 -8.43 26.49 -33.67
C LYS A 32 -7.99 25.67 -32.46
N THR A 33 -8.82 24.71 -32.09
CA THR A 33 -8.49 23.73 -31.05
C THR A 33 -8.05 22.44 -31.73
N LEU A 34 -6.79 22.04 -31.55
CA LEU A 34 -6.21 20.86 -32.17
C LEU A 34 -5.91 19.80 -31.11
N PRO A 35 -6.27 18.52 -31.34
CA PRO A 35 -5.79 17.46 -30.48
C PRO A 35 -4.26 17.37 -30.61
N PHE A 36 -3.58 17.15 -29.48
CA PHE A 36 -2.15 16.90 -29.46
C PHE A 36 -1.85 15.66 -28.66
N THR A 37 -0.77 15.01 -29.06
CA THR A 37 -0.09 13.98 -28.27
C THR A 37 1.31 14.48 -27.95
N ALA A 38 1.71 14.37 -26.70
CA ALA A 38 3.01 14.76 -26.22
C ALA A 38 3.66 13.58 -25.48
N ALA A 39 4.82 13.10 -25.93
CA ALA A 39 5.61 12.16 -25.15
C ALA A 39 6.49 12.94 -24.17
N LEU A 40 6.38 12.65 -22.87
CA LEU A 40 7.11 13.33 -21.80
C LEU A 40 8.14 12.38 -21.21
N ARG A 41 9.39 12.85 -21.12
CA ARG A 41 10.41 12.23 -20.28
C ARG A 41 10.84 13.23 -19.22
N GLY A 42 10.95 12.80 -17.98
CA GLY A 42 11.37 13.67 -16.88
C GLY A 42 11.83 12.91 -15.67
N SER A 43 12.10 13.65 -14.59
CA SER A 43 12.49 13.12 -13.29
C SER A 43 11.64 13.72 -12.17
N LEU A 44 11.33 12.88 -11.18
CA LEU A 44 10.68 13.25 -9.94
C LEU A 44 11.68 13.05 -8.79
N GLN A 45 11.90 14.05 -7.96
CA GLN A 45 12.58 13.88 -6.68
C GLN A 45 11.55 13.44 -5.64
N ILE A 46 11.84 12.35 -4.95
CA ILE A 46 11.02 11.87 -3.84
C ILE A 46 11.61 12.39 -2.53
N SER A 47 10.78 13.07 -1.74
CA SER A 47 11.13 13.58 -0.41
C SER A 47 10.22 12.99 0.66
N THR A 48 10.72 12.90 1.88
CA THR A 48 9.98 12.33 3.01
C THR A 48 10.00 13.30 4.18
N ARG A 49 8.88 13.40 4.91
CA ARG A 49 8.74 14.21 6.12
C ARG A 49 8.01 13.41 7.20
N ALA A 50 8.10 13.84 8.46
CA ALA A 50 7.22 13.31 9.50
C ALA A 50 5.75 13.60 9.11
N ALA A 51 4.87 12.63 9.32
CA ALA A 51 3.44 12.87 9.22
C ALA A 51 2.99 13.76 10.40
N GLU A 52 2.06 14.70 10.16
CA GLU A 52 1.62 15.66 11.18
C GLU A 52 0.80 15.00 12.29
N ASP A 53 0.03 13.96 11.97
CA ASP A 53 -1.00 13.39 12.86
C ASP A 53 -0.73 11.93 13.31
N ALA A 54 0.42 11.34 12.99
CA ALA A 54 0.70 9.92 13.30
C ALA A 54 2.21 9.61 13.40
N GLN A 55 2.58 8.45 13.96
CA GLN A 55 3.94 7.90 13.90
C GLN A 55 4.30 7.37 12.49
N GLY A 56 4.09 8.19 11.46
CA GLY A 56 4.28 7.84 10.06
C GLY A 56 5.22 8.79 9.32
N ARG A 57 5.45 8.46 8.04
CA ARG A 57 6.22 9.29 7.10
C ARG A 57 5.34 9.69 5.93
N ALA A 58 5.21 11.00 5.71
CA ALA A 58 4.57 11.56 4.54
C ALA A 58 5.55 11.57 3.36
N VAL A 59 5.10 11.09 2.20
CA VAL A 59 5.91 10.98 0.99
C VAL A 59 5.45 11.99 -0.03
N PHE A 60 6.41 12.67 -0.62
CA PHE A 60 6.17 13.74 -1.56
C PHE A 60 6.97 13.52 -2.84
N ALA A 61 6.39 13.89 -3.97
CA ALA A 61 7.05 13.87 -5.27
C ALA A 61 7.11 15.29 -5.84
N ARG A 62 8.31 15.73 -6.19
CA ARG A 62 8.53 17.02 -6.86
C ARG A 62 9.06 16.78 -8.27
N LEU A 63 8.42 17.40 -9.27
CA LEU A 63 8.96 17.44 -10.62
C LEU A 63 10.27 18.24 -10.61
N THR A 64 11.38 17.59 -10.98
CA THR A 64 12.70 18.23 -11.03
C THR A 64 13.04 18.70 -12.43
N LYS A 65 12.71 17.90 -13.44
CA LYS A 65 13.06 18.20 -14.84
C LYS A 65 12.13 17.50 -15.81
N ILE A 66 11.88 18.15 -16.94
CA ILE A 66 11.36 17.52 -18.17
C ILE A 66 12.50 17.54 -19.18
N ASP A 67 12.98 16.35 -19.54
CA ASP A 67 14.12 16.17 -20.45
C ASP A 67 13.70 16.18 -21.92
N ARG A 68 12.46 15.77 -22.21
CA ARG A 68 11.98 15.67 -23.60
C ARG A 68 10.47 15.82 -23.67
N LEU A 69 10.03 16.59 -24.67
CA LEU A 69 8.63 16.72 -25.02
C LEU A 69 8.44 16.61 -26.54
N ASP A 70 8.01 15.44 -27.02
CA ASP A 70 7.73 15.23 -28.44
C ASP A 70 6.27 15.54 -28.74
N PHE A 71 5.99 16.66 -29.40
CA PHE A 71 4.63 17.04 -29.80
C PHE A 71 4.29 16.52 -31.21
N ALA A 72 3.16 15.83 -31.32
CA ALA A 72 2.51 15.52 -32.59
C ALA A 72 1.14 16.19 -32.65
N LEU A 73 0.93 17.03 -33.68
CA LEU A 73 -0.37 17.59 -34.04
C LEU A 73 -1.04 16.69 -35.08
N ASP A 74 -2.21 16.15 -34.74
CA ASP A 74 -2.79 14.99 -35.43
C ASP A 74 -3.40 15.30 -36.82
N GLN A 75 -3.20 16.50 -37.39
CA GLN A 75 -3.85 16.92 -38.66
C GLN A 75 -3.01 17.79 -39.60
N SER A 76 -1.72 18.00 -39.33
CA SER A 76 -0.83 18.70 -40.29
C SER A 76 0.22 17.73 -40.78
N GLY A 77 0.19 17.39 -42.07
CA GLY A 77 1.11 16.44 -42.69
C GLY A 77 2.58 16.72 -42.40
N GLY A 78 3.13 16.03 -41.39
CA GLY A 78 4.56 15.89 -41.16
C GLY A 78 5.33 17.11 -40.63
N LEU A 79 4.66 18.18 -40.18
CA LEU A 79 5.36 19.29 -39.52
C LEU A 79 5.67 18.92 -38.05
N GLY A 80 6.68 18.07 -37.86
CA GLY A 80 7.31 17.87 -36.56
C GLY A 80 8.19 19.08 -36.24
N PHE A 81 7.73 19.94 -35.32
CA PHE A 81 8.56 21.01 -34.79
C PHE A 81 9.30 20.47 -33.56
N SER A 82 10.64 20.36 -33.64
CA SER A 82 11.46 20.18 -32.44
C SER A 82 11.56 21.53 -31.73
N LEU A 83 11.04 21.60 -30.51
CA LEU A 83 11.08 22.80 -29.67
C LEU A 83 12.14 22.68 -28.56
N GLU A 84 13.19 21.87 -28.77
CA GLU A 84 14.15 21.45 -27.72
C GLU A 84 14.61 22.60 -26.79
N ASP A 85 15.05 23.74 -27.31
CA ASP A 85 15.55 24.86 -26.49
C ASP A 85 14.42 25.60 -25.73
N THR A 86 13.29 25.86 -26.39
CA THR A 86 12.11 26.50 -25.77
C THR A 86 11.45 25.59 -24.73
N LEU A 87 11.59 24.27 -24.91
CA LEU A 87 11.10 23.24 -24.01
C LEU A 87 11.96 23.08 -22.77
N GLU A 88 13.26 23.35 -22.84
CA GLU A 88 14.13 23.28 -21.68
C GLU A 88 13.82 24.42 -20.69
N SER A 89 13.63 25.65 -21.18
CA SER A 89 13.20 26.77 -20.33
C SER A 89 11.78 26.55 -19.78
N TRP A 90 10.83 26.17 -20.65
CA TRP A 90 9.46 25.86 -20.24
C TRP A 90 9.39 24.70 -19.25
N GLY A 91 10.17 23.64 -19.46
CA GLY A 91 10.22 22.47 -18.58
C GLY A 91 10.82 22.80 -17.21
N THR A 92 11.80 23.71 -17.18
CA THR A 92 12.37 24.24 -15.93
C THR A 92 11.37 25.11 -15.19
N ASP A 93 10.66 25.98 -15.89
CA ASP A 93 9.61 26.84 -15.31
C ASP A 93 8.45 25.99 -14.80
N LEU A 94 8.00 25.01 -15.58
CA LEU A 94 6.97 24.07 -15.17
C LEU A 94 7.39 23.26 -13.95
N ALA A 95 8.64 22.78 -13.88
CA ALA A 95 9.15 22.06 -12.71
C ALA A 95 9.23 22.96 -11.46
N ARG A 96 9.50 24.27 -11.62
CA ARG A 96 9.47 25.24 -10.50
C ARG A 96 8.06 25.57 -10.04
N GLU A 97 7.14 25.74 -10.97
CA GLU A 97 5.75 26.14 -10.71
C GLU A 97 4.88 24.96 -10.27
N THR A 98 5.24 23.73 -10.65
CA THR A 98 4.52 22.53 -10.24
C THR A 98 4.72 22.33 -8.74
N PRO A 99 3.64 22.41 -7.93
CA PRO A 99 3.76 22.19 -6.51
C PRO A 99 4.17 20.73 -6.25
N GLU A 100 4.81 20.53 -5.12
CA GLU A 100 5.13 19.21 -4.64
C GLU A 100 3.82 18.40 -4.42
N LEU A 101 3.78 17.19 -4.96
CA LEU A 101 2.63 16.30 -4.91
C LEU A 101 2.75 15.38 -3.70
N SER A 102 1.78 15.45 -2.79
CA SER A 102 1.66 14.45 -1.72
C SER A 102 1.24 13.10 -2.32
N LEU A 103 2.03 12.06 -2.04
CA LEU A 103 1.73 10.67 -2.42
C LEU A 103 0.98 9.92 -1.30
N GLY A 104 0.78 10.57 -0.15
CA GLY A 104 0.18 9.99 1.04
C GLY A 104 1.18 9.77 2.18
N ALA A 105 0.68 9.21 3.28
CA ALA A 105 1.47 8.83 4.43
C ALA A 105 1.58 7.30 4.53
N PHE A 106 2.74 6.83 4.97
CA PHE A 106 3.02 5.44 5.30
C PHE A 106 3.24 5.30 6.80
N GLY A 107 2.89 4.15 7.37
CA GLY A 107 2.97 3.88 8.80
C GLY A 107 1.72 4.29 9.57
N GLY A 108 1.83 4.29 10.90
CA GLY A 108 0.74 4.59 11.82
C GLY A 108 1.14 4.21 13.24
N ASP A 109 0.21 4.32 14.19
CA ASP A 109 0.49 3.97 15.60
C ASP A 109 0.78 2.48 15.78
N ASP A 110 0.20 1.61 14.95
CA ASP A 110 0.44 0.17 14.99
C ASP A 110 1.65 -0.27 14.13
N LEU A 111 2.13 0.59 13.23
CA LEU A 111 3.40 0.43 12.50
C LEU A 111 4.20 1.73 12.47
N PRO A 112 4.78 2.12 13.63
CA PRO A 112 5.57 3.34 13.76
C PRO A 112 6.82 3.31 12.87
N LEU A 113 6.97 4.35 12.04
CA LEU A 113 8.07 4.48 11.10
C LEU A 113 9.10 5.51 11.57
N ARG A 114 10.34 5.05 11.73
CA ARG A 114 11.50 5.90 11.98
C ARG A 114 12.03 6.55 10.73
N ASP A 115 12.02 5.87 9.59
CA ASP A 115 12.49 6.45 8.34
C ASP A 115 11.87 5.76 7.11
N LEU A 116 11.95 6.44 5.96
CA LEU A 116 11.46 5.93 4.69
C LEU A 116 12.41 6.38 3.59
N ARG A 117 12.83 5.42 2.75
CA ARG A 117 13.65 5.69 1.57
C ARG A 117 12.93 5.17 0.33
N VAL A 118 12.90 6.00 -0.72
CA VAL A 118 12.38 5.60 -2.03
C VAL A 118 13.50 5.66 -3.04
N ARG A 119 13.65 4.59 -3.83
CA ARG A 119 14.60 4.52 -4.95
C ARG A 119 14.00 3.73 -6.10
N SER A 120 14.49 3.92 -7.32
CA SER A 120 14.19 3.02 -8.43
C SER A 120 15.13 1.82 -8.41
N ALA A 121 14.60 0.65 -8.77
CA ALA A 121 15.36 -0.58 -8.92
C ALA A 121 14.67 -1.49 -9.95
N SER A 122 15.40 -1.93 -10.97
CA SER A 122 14.89 -2.87 -11.99
C SER A 122 13.57 -2.43 -12.66
N GLY A 123 13.39 -1.13 -12.89
CA GLY A 123 12.17 -0.58 -13.50
C GLY A 123 10.96 -0.49 -12.55
N ALA A 124 11.13 -0.82 -11.28
CA ALA A 124 10.14 -0.66 -10.22
C ALA A 124 10.54 0.46 -9.25
N LEU A 125 9.56 0.97 -8.50
CA LEU A 125 9.78 1.85 -7.37
C LEU A 125 9.93 0.99 -6.11
N LEU A 126 11.11 1.02 -5.50
CA LEU A 126 11.40 0.34 -4.24
C LEU A 126 11.23 1.34 -3.09
N VAL A 127 10.32 1.02 -2.17
CA VAL A 127 10.12 1.75 -0.92
C VAL A 127 10.68 0.91 0.22
N GLU A 128 11.71 1.42 0.87
CA GLU A 128 12.33 0.82 2.04
C GLU A 128 11.84 1.56 3.29
N LEU A 129 11.27 0.81 4.22
CA LEU A 129 10.66 1.32 5.45
C LEU A 129 11.52 0.90 6.64
N LEU A 130 11.82 1.84 7.53
CA LEU A 130 12.49 1.56 8.79
C LEU A 130 11.50 1.78 9.93
N THR A 131 11.13 0.72 10.64
CA THR A 131 10.23 0.78 11.80
C THR A 131 10.97 1.18 13.08
N ASP A 132 10.23 1.42 14.15
CA ASP A 132 10.80 1.65 15.48
C ASP A 132 11.18 0.36 16.24
N ALA A 133 10.92 -0.81 15.65
CA ALA A 133 11.13 -2.10 16.28
C ALA A 133 12.58 -2.25 16.76
N ALA A 134 12.76 -2.59 18.04
CA ALA A 134 14.08 -2.58 18.67
C ALA A 134 15.02 -3.65 18.08
N HIS A 135 14.43 -4.73 17.56
CA HIS A 135 15.14 -5.90 17.04
C HIS A 135 14.99 -6.05 15.51
N GLY A 136 14.48 -5.03 14.81
CA GLY A 136 14.33 -5.07 13.35
C GLY A 136 15.68 -5.12 12.64
N GLY A 137 15.90 -6.14 11.81
CA GLY A 137 17.07 -6.27 10.93
C GLY A 137 16.76 -5.81 9.49
N PRO A 138 17.78 -5.46 8.69
CA PRO A 138 17.57 -5.18 7.28
C PRO A 138 17.04 -6.44 6.57
N LEU A 139 16.07 -6.27 5.69
CA LEU A 139 15.66 -7.33 4.78
C LEU A 139 16.79 -7.59 3.78
N TYR A 140 17.31 -8.82 3.76
CA TYR A 140 18.46 -9.18 2.93
C TYR A 140 18.13 -9.30 1.44
N ALA A 141 16.84 -9.51 1.10
CA ALA A 141 16.37 -9.54 -0.28
C ALA A 141 15.04 -8.80 -0.41
N PRO A 142 14.94 -7.76 -1.26
CA PRO A 142 13.66 -7.13 -1.56
C PRO A 142 12.77 -8.12 -2.32
N PRO A 143 11.46 -8.15 -2.05
CA PRO A 143 10.55 -9.04 -2.74
C PRO A 143 10.46 -8.63 -4.22
N THR A 144 10.39 -9.61 -5.11
CA THR A 144 10.15 -9.34 -6.53
C THR A 144 8.65 -9.14 -6.74
N PRO A 145 8.19 -7.96 -7.19
CA PRO A 145 6.78 -7.74 -7.44
C PRO A 145 6.31 -8.54 -8.66
N PRO A 146 5.04 -8.99 -8.69
CA PRO A 146 4.45 -9.58 -9.89
C PRO A 146 4.35 -8.54 -11.02
N ALA A 147 4.28 -9.00 -12.27
CA ALA A 147 4.22 -8.12 -13.44
C ALA A 147 3.01 -7.17 -13.37
N GLY A 148 3.27 -5.86 -13.27
CA GLY A 148 2.21 -4.85 -13.13
C GLY A 148 1.56 -4.78 -11.74
N GLY A 149 2.12 -5.46 -10.74
CA GLY A 149 1.64 -5.46 -9.37
C GLY A 149 2.61 -4.83 -8.39
N TRP A 150 2.48 -5.20 -7.13
CA TRP A 150 3.29 -4.71 -6.02
C TRP A 150 3.63 -5.87 -5.08
N ALA A 151 4.73 -5.71 -4.35
CA ALA A 151 5.07 -6.58 -3.23
C ALA A 151 5.68 -5.76 -2.09
N VAL A 152 5.36 -6.15 -0.87
CA VAL A 152 5.92 -5.63 0.38
C VAL A 152 6.46 -6.82 1.16
N ALA A 153 7.62 -6.65 1.76
CA ALA A 153 8.18 -7.60 2.69
C ALA A 153 8.33 -6.93 4.06
N VAL A 154 7.96 -7.65 5.11
CA VAL A 154 8.10 -7.20 6.51
C VAL A 154 8.92 -8.24 7.26
N SER A 155 9.97 -7.83 7.96
CA SER A 155 10.80 -8.74 8.73
C SER A 155 9.99 -9.41 9.83
N GLU A 156 10.18 -10.71 10.03
CA GLU A 156 9.60 -11.47 11.14
C GLU A 156 9.99 -10.88 12.50
N ALA A 157 11.23 -10.43 12.65
CA ALA A 157 11.70 -9.80 13.88
C ALA A 157 10.90 -8.53 14.20
N THR A 158 10.57 -7.73 13.18
CA THR A 158 9.71 -6.55 13.33
C THR A 158 8.30 -6.95 13.74
N LEU A 159 7.70 -7.94 13.06
CA LEU A 159 6.35 -8.43 13.39
C LEU A 159 6.30 -9.00 14.81
N LEU A 160 7.33 -9.73 15.25
CA LEU A 160 7.45 -10.28 16.59
C LEU A 160 7.60 -9.18 17.66
N ASP A 161 8.36 -8.11 17.38
CA ASP A 161 8.51 -6.97 18.30
C ASP A 161 7.16 -6.26 18.50
N HIS A 162 6.39 -6.05 17.42
CA HIS A 162 5.03 -5.53 17.51
C HIS A 162 4.09 -6.47 18.28
N ALA A 163 4.17 -7.78 18.05
CA ALA A 163 3.39 -8.77 18.79
C ALA A 163 3.69 -8.73 20.29
N ARG A 164 4.97 -8.59 20.67
CA ARG A 164 5.40 -8.45 22.07
C ARG A 164 4.89 -7.17 22.70
N ARG A 165 4.95 -6.05 21.98
CA ARG A 165 4.42 -4.75 22.45
C ARG A 165 2.92 -4.86 22.71
N ALA A 166 2.16 -5.40 21.76
CA ALA A 166 0.72 -5.61 21.91
C ALA A 166 0.38 -6.57 23.07
N ALA A 167 1.15 -7.64 23.25
CA ALA A 167 0.98 -8.57 24.37
C ALA A 167 1.27 -7.89 25.73
N PHE A 168 2.28 -7.03 25.79
CA PHE A 168 2.58 -6.24 26.98
C PHE A 168 1.47 -5.24 27.31
N GLU A 169 0.98 -4.50 26.31
CA GLU A 169 -0.12 -3.53 26.48
C GLU A 169 -1.44 -4.18 26.88
N MET A 170 -1.71 -5.40 26.39
CA MET A 170 -2.86 -6.19 26.80
C MET A 170 -2.82 -6.54 28.30
N GLY A 171 -1.63 -6.75 28.86
CA GLY A 171 -1.46 -7.10 30.26
C GLY A 171 -1.94 -8.52 30.58
N GLU A 172 -2.71 -8.67 31.66
CA GLU A 172 -3.24 -9.97 32.08
C GLU A 172 -4.35 -10.41 31.11
N ILE A 173 -4.20 -11.57 30.47
CA ILE A 173 -5.18 -12.08 29.49
C ILE A 173 -6.36 -12.73 30.22
N SER A 174 -6.08 -13.68 31.12
CA SER A 174 -7.09 -14.39 31.92
C SER A 174 -6.43 -15.19 33.03
N MET A 175 -7.15 -15.45 34.13
CA MET A 175 -6.70 -16.31 35.23
C MET A 175 -5.31 -15.98 35.77
N GLU A 176 -4.93 -14.69 35.83
CA GLU A 176 -3.61 -14.26 36.26
C GLU A 176 -2.49 -14.73 35.32
N VAL A 177 -2.77 -14.82 34.02
CA VAL A 177 -1.82 -15.25 33.00
C VAL A 177 -1.50 -14.11 32.04
N TRP A 178 -0.22 -13.93 31.80
CA TRP A 178 0.34 -13.05 30.79
C TRP A 178 0.92 -13.91 29.67
N ALA A 179 0.81 -13.47 28.43
CA ALA A 179 1.46 -14.13 27.32
C ALA A 179 2.59 -13.28 26.73
N GLU A 180 3.66 -13.95 26.34
CA GLU A 180 4.84 -13.35 25.74
C GLU A 180 5.15 -14.09 24.44
N PRO A 181 5.00 -13.44 23.27
CA PRO A 181 5.49 -14.00 22.02
C PRO A 181 7.02 -14.14 22.07
N THR A 182 7.52 -15.37 21.92
CA THR A 182 8.95 -15.67 22.04
C THR A 182 9.65 -15.81 20.70
N SER A 183 8.94 -16.33 19.69
CA SER A 183 9.44 -16.49 18.32
C SER A 183 8.32 -16.39 17.31
N LEU A 184 8.63 -15.94 16.10
CA LEU A 184 7.76 -16.02 14.94
C LEU A 184 8.60 -16.58 13.79
N ASP A 185 8.04 -17.55 13.08
CA ASP A 185 8.63 -18.17 11.91
C ASP A 185 7.56 -18.26 10.83
N LEU A 186 7.87 -17.79 9.62
CA LEU A 186 6.97 -17.78 8.48
C LEU A 186 7.64 -18.52 7.33
N ASP A 187 7.09 -19.67 6.96
CA ASP A 187 7.59 -20.45 5.84
C ASP A 187 6.47 -20.78 4.85
N GLY A 188 6.58 -20.25 3.64
CA GLY A 188 5.61 -20.46 2.59
C GLY A 188 4.20 -20.02 3.02
N GLY A 189 3.25 -20.95 3.04
CA GLY A 189 1.87 -20.69 3.44
C GLY A 189 1.58 -20.90 4.92
N GLU A 190 2.60 -21.12 5.76
CA GLU A 190 2.45 -21.53 7.15
C GLU A 190 3.13 -20.54 8.10
N PHE A 191 2.70 -20.57 9.37
CA PHE A 191 3.35 -19.83 10.44
C PHE A 191 3.55 -20.73 11.67
N ALA A 192 4.61 -20.45 12.42
CA ALA A 192 4.82 -20.94 13.76
C ALA A 192 5.07 -19.78 14.73
N LEU A 193 4.22 -19.66 15.76
CA LEU A 193 4.34 -18.67 16.83
C LEU A 193 4.74 -19.38 18.13
N GLY A 194 5.90 -19.03 18.65
CA GLY A 194 6.32 -19.38 20.00
C GLY A 194 5.65 -18.45 21.01
N LEU A 195 5.06 -19.02 22.05
CA LEU A 195 4.38 -18.28 23.10
C LEU A 195 4.79 -18.81 24.46
N ARG A 196 5.25 -17.93 25.35
CA ARG A 196 5.45 -18.24 26.76
C ARG A 196 4.29 -17.66 27.56
N LEU A 197 3.60 -18.52 28.31
CA LEU A 197 2.61 -18.11 29.29
C LEU A 197 3.28 -17.99 30.65
N TRP A 198 3.02 -16.89 31.33
CA TRP A 198 3.48 -16.60 32.68
C TRP A 198 2.29 -16.46 33.61
N ARG A 199 2.31 -17.10 34.77
CA ARG A 199 1.50 -16.69 35.90
C ARG A 199 2.39 -16.04 36.94
N LEU A 200 2.22 -14.74 37.15
CA LEU A 200 3.08 -13.95 38.03
C LEU A 200 2.58 -13.93 39.49
N LYS A 201 1.32 -14.26 39.73
CA LYS A 201 0.73 -14.31 41.08
C LYS A 201 0.92 -15.70 41.73
N GLY A 202 1.06 -15.73 43.05
CA GLY A 202 1.29 -16.95 43.82
C GLY A 202 2.73 -17.46 43.71
N ASN A 203 2.90 -18.79 43.53
CA ASN A 203 4.23 -19.42 43.46
C ASN A 203 4.98 -19.16 42.15
N GLY A 204 4.37 -18.47 41.18
CA GLY A 204 4.97 -18.17 39.89
C GLY A 204 5.18 -19.41 39.02
N TRP A 205 4.76 -19.38 37.76
CA TRP A 205 5.14 -20.43 36.82
C TRP A 205 5.13 -19.95 35.38
N TRP A 206 5.82 -20.70 34.51
CA TRP A 206 5.78 -20.47 33.08
C TRP A 206 5.63 -21.77 32.27
N ARG A 207 5.09 -21.64 31.06
CA ARG A 207 4.91 -22.71 30.08
C ARG A 207 5.14 -22.18 28.67
N ASP A 208 5.87 -22.94 27.88
CA ASP A 208 6.08 -22.65 26.46
C ASP A 208 5.09 -23.41 25.61
N TYR A 209 4.64 -22.76 24.55
CA TYR A 209 3.77 -23.30 23.54
C TYR A 209 4.30 -22.92 22.16
N THR A 210 4.10 -23.82 21.21
CA THR A 210 4.28 -23.54 19.78
C THR A 210 2.94 -23.70 19.10
N ILE A 211 2.49 -22.63 18.46
CA ILE A 211 1.23 -22.57 17.72
C ILE A 211 1.59 -22.63 16.26
N ARG A 212 1.06 -23.63 15.54
CA ARG A 212 1.27 -23.77 14.10
C ARG A 212 -0.04 -23.59 13.35
N GLY A 213 0.03 -23.00 12.17
CA GLY A 213 -1.16 -22.75 11.38
C GLY A 213 -0.85 -22.22 9.99
N ASP A 214 -1.91 -21.81 9.29
CA ASP A 214 -1.81 -21.30 7.93
C ASP A 214 -1.82 -19.77 7.88
N LEU A 215 -1.06 -19.24 6.94
CA LEU A 215 -1.23 -17.89 6.40
C LEU A 215 -2.31 -17.94 5.33
N SER A 216 -3.38 -17.18 5.54
CA SER A 216 -4.50 -17.12 4.62
C SER A 216 -4.90 -15.68 4.33
N MET A 217 -5.45 -15.44 3.15
CA MET A 217 -6.02 -14.14 2.80
C MET A 217 -7.54 -14.25 2.82
N VAL A 218 -8.19 -13.59 3.78
CA VAL A 218 -9.66 -13.54 3.89
C VAL A 218 -10.11 -12.11 3.68
N ASN A 219 -10.91 -11.87 2.65
CA ASN A 219 -11.37 -10.52 2.28
C ASN A 219 -10.23 -9.50 2.10
N GLN A 220 -9.09 -9.93 1.55
CA GLN A 220 -7.88 -9.12 1.35
C GLN A 220 -7.15 -8.72 2.64
N VAL A 221 -7.52 -9.31 3.78
CA VAL A 221 -6.83 -9.17 5.07
C VAL A 221 -6.06 -10.45 5.35
N LEU A 222 -4.83 -10.31 5.82
CA LEU A 222 -4.04 -11.44 6.31
C LEU A 222 -4.75 -12.07 7.51
N LYS A 223 -4.82 -13.38 7.52
CA LYS A 223 -5.34 -14.17 8.65
C LYS A 223 -4.38 -15.28 9.00
N LEU A 224 -3.95 -15.28 10.25
CA LEU A 224 -3.20 -16.36 10.87
C LEU A 224 -4.22 -17.35 11.42
N GLN A 225 -4.33 -18.55 10.83
CA GLN A 225 -5.31 -19.57 11.22
C GLN A 225 -4.62 -20.69 11.99
N PRO A 226 -4.68 -20.70 13.34
CA PRO A 226 -4.08 -21.76 14.14
C PRO A 226 -4.73 -23.12 13.83
N LYS A 227 -3.90 -24.14 13.68
CA LYS A 227 -4.32 -25.54 13.47
C LYS A 227 -3.91 -26.44 14.62
N GLU A 228 -2.73 -26.20 15.17
CA GLU A 228 -2.11 -27.05 16.17
C GLU A 228 -1.49 -26.18 17.26
N VAL A 229 -1.56 -26.68 18.50
CA VAL A 229 -0.78 -26.15 19.61
C VAL A 229 -0.05 -27.28 20.31
N GLN A 230 1.25 -27.10 20.45
CA GLN A 230 2.14 -28.02 21.12
C GLN A 230 2.69 -27.38 22.40
N GLU A 231 2.51 -28.03 23.55
CA GLU A 231 3.20 -27.65 24.80
C GLU A 231 4.68 -28.04 24.71
N GLY A 232 5.56 -27.09 25.03
CA GLY A 232 7.00 -27.25 25.09
C GLY A 232 7.49 -27.38 26.53
N GLU A 233 8.52 -26.59 26.87
CA GLU A 233 9.09 -26.58 28.22
C GLU A 233 8.16 -25.92 29.24
N ARG A 234 8.39 -26.21 30.52
CA ARG A 234 7.63 -25.61 31.62
C ARG A 234 8.40 -25.58 32.92
N SER A 235 8.03 -24.63 33.79
CA SER A 235 8.53 -24.60 35.16
C SER A 235 7.86 -25.67 36.04
N LYS A 236 8.49 -25.98 37.17
CA LYS A 236 7.88 -26.83 38.20
C LYS A 236 6.61 -26.16 38.76
N GLY A 237 5.55 -26.95 38.96
CA GLY A 237 4.28 -26.47 39.52
C GLY A 237 3.33 -25.78 38.54
N ALA A 238 3.64 -25.79 37.24
CA ALA A 238 2.79 -25.17 36.23
C ALA A 238 1.46 -25.95 36.05
N ALA A 239 0.32 -25.28 36.20
CA ALA A 239 -1.01 -25.85 35.98
C ALA A 239 -1.37 -25.89 34.48
N LEU A 240 -2.24 -26.83 34.06
CA LEU A 240 -2.67 -26.94 32.67
C LEU A 240 -3.57 -25.75 32.30
N ILE A 241 -3.27 -25.09 31.18
CA ILE A 241 -4.09 -24.04 30.59
C ILE A 241 -4.28 -24.37 29.10
N ASP A 242 -5.49 -24.18 28.60
CA ASP A 242 -5.81 -24.32 27.17
C ASP A 242 -5.33 -23.07 26.40
N PRO A 243 -4.27 -23.18 25.59
CA PRO A 243 -3.70 -22.04 24.88
C PRO A 243 -4.52 -21.67 23.65
N LEU A 244 -5.26 -22.61 23.05
CA LEU A 244 -6.09 -22.34 21.87
C LEU A 244 -7.29 -21.49 22.25
N ALA A 245 -7.90 -21.76 23.40
CA ALA A 245 -8.95 -20.91 23.95
C ALA A 245 -8.43 -19.48 24.22
N LEU A 246 -7.22 -19.35 24.78
CA LEU A 246 -6.58 -18.05 25.00
C LEU A 246 -6.25 -17.31 23.68
N LEU A 247 -5.83 -18.03 22.64
CA LEU A 247 -5.43 -17.45 21.36
C LEU A 247 -6.60 -17.06 20.48
N GLY A 248 -7.67 -17.85 20.48
CA GLY A 248 -8.93 -17.51 19.82
C GLY A 248 -9.57 -16.24 20.38
N GLU A 249 -9.22 -15.87 21.61
CA GLU A 249 -9.56 -14.61 22.27
C GLU A 249 -8.44 -13.54 22.20
N SER A 250 -7.24 -13.87 21.71
CA SER A 250 -6.05 -13.00 21.86
C SER A 250 -5.95 -11.89 20.80
N LEU A 251 -5.59 -10.68 21.25
CA LEU A 251 -5.20 -9.57 20.38
C LEU A 251 -3.80 -9.77 19.75
N ILE A 252 -3.05 -10.83 20.09
CA ILE A 252 -1.67 -11.03 19.63
C ILE A 252 -1.61 -11.38 18.14
N LEU A 253 -2.37 -12.40 17.70
CA LEU A 253 -2.46 -12.74 16.28
C LEU A 253 -3.02 -11.56 15.49
N ARG A 254 -4.00 -10.87 16.05
CA ARG A 254 -4.59 -9.68 15.47
C ARG A 254 -3.59 -8.53 15.33
N ALA A 255 -2.71 -8.32 16.31
CA ALA A 255 -1.67 -7.30 16.23
C ALA A 255 -0.66 -7.60 15.12
N ILE A 256 -0.31 -8.88 14.90
CA ILE A 256 0.53 -9.28 13.76
C ILE A 256 -0.21 -9.03 12.44
N GLU A 257 -1.50 -9.39 12.37
CA GLU A 257 -2.35 -9.13 11.20
C GLU A 257 -2.50 -7.63 10.89
N ASP A 258 -2.72 -6.80 11.91
CA ASP A 258 -2.93 -5.36 11.79
C ASP A 258 -1.62 -4.65 11.40
N ALA A 259 -0.47 -5.02 12.01
CA ALA A 259 0.84 -4.51 11.62
C ALA A 259 1.19 -4.88 10.17
N ALA A 260 0.89 -6.13 9.76
CA ALA A 260 1.04 -6.57 8.38
C ALA A 260 0.10 -5.78 7.44
N ALA A 261 -1.15 -5.54 7.81
CA ALA A 261 -2.09 -4.78 7.01
C ALA A 261 -1.67 -3.31 6.83
N GLN A 262 -1.10 -2.66 7.84
CA GLN A 262 -0.62 -1.27 7.75
C GLN A 262 0.68 -1.12 6.96
N SER A 263 1.49 -2.19 6.87
CA SER A 263 2.64 -2.23 5.97
C SER A 263 2.23 -2.24 4.50
N VAL A 264 0.99 -2.68 4.22
CA VAL A 264 0.45 -2.73 2.89
C VAL A 264 -0.20 -1.39 2.53
N PRO A 265 0.07 -0.83 1.34
CA PRO A 265 -0.58 0.40 0.87
C PRO A 265 -2.09 0.23 0.49
N VAL A 266 -2.84 -0.69 1.12
CA VAL A 266 -4.18 -1.11 0.66
C VAL A 266 -5.28 -0.72 1.64
N GLY A 267 -6.17 0.13 1.15
CA GLY A 267 -7.47 0.41 1.78
C GLY A 267 -8.18 1.61 1.17
N GLN A 268 -7.42 2.56 0.63
CA GLN A 268 -7.99 3.78 0.07
C GLN A 268 -7.77 3.83 -1.44
N SER A 269 -8.86 4.08 -2.17
CA SER A 269 -8.80 4.65 -3.50
C SER A 269 -8.14 6.03 -3.36
N THR A 270 -6.82 6.08 -3.30
CA THR A 270 -6.12 7.34 -3.15
C THR A 270 -6.16 8.04 -4.50
N SER A 271 -6.87 9.16 -4.54
CA SER A 271 -6.86 10.06 -5.69
C SER A 271 -5.59 10.89 -5.60
N VAL A 272 -4.56 10.52 -6.36
CA VAL A 272 -3.33 11.29 -6.50
C VAL A 272 -3.43 12.06 -7.82
N GLY A 273 -3.64 13.38 -7.75
CA GLY A 273 -3.73 14.21 -8.96
C GLY A 273 -4.83 13.79 -9.95
N GLY A 274 -5.97 13.26 -9.46
CA GLY A 274 -7.04 12.75 -10.30
C GLY A 274 -6.81 11.34 -10.86
N LEU A 275 -5.76 10.64 -10.41
CA LEU A 275 -5.55 9.21 -10.65
C LEU A 275 -5.96 8.43 -9.40
N THR A 276 -6.89 7.50 -9.55
CA THR A 276 -7.25 6.53 -8.53
C THR A 276 -6.32 5.34 -8.63
N LEU A 277 -5.44 5.18 -7.63
CA LEU A 277 -4.72 3.93 -7.43
C LEU A 277 -5.60 2.98 -6.63
N LYS A 278 -5.75 1.75 -7.12
CA LYS A 278 -6.37 0.64 -6.39
C LYS A 278 -5.40 -0.53 -6.37
N ALA A 279 -4.81 -0.77 -5.22
CA ALA A 279 -4.03 -1.96 -4.92
C ALA A 279 -4.92 -3.01 -4.25
N LYS A 280 -4.67 -4.29 -4.53
CA LYS A 280 -5.31 -5.42 -3.87
C LYS A 280 -4.24 -6.39 -3.42
N VAL A 281 -4.34 -6.90 -2.19
CA VAL A 281 -3.55 -8.04 -1.72
C VAL A 281 -4.16 -9.32 -2.27
N THR A 282 -3.36 -10.14 -2.93
CA THR A 282 -3.80 -11.43 -3.47
C THR A 282 -3.07 -12.60 -2.85
N GLN A 283 -1.88 -12.38 -2.31
CA GLN A 283 -1.03 -13.45 -1.79
C GLN A 283 -0.25 -12.97 -0.56
N ALA A 284 -0.08 -13.88 0.39
CA ALA A 284 0.78 -13.75 1.55
C ALA A 284 1.62 -15.02 1.67
N GLN A 285 2.91 -14.87 1.97
CA GLN A 285 3.79 -16.00 2.19
C GLN A 285 5.00 -15.62 3.05
N GLY A 286 5.49 -16.57 3.84
CA GLY A 286 6.81 -16.51 4.45
C GLY A 286 7.91 -16.79 3.44
N VAL A 287 8.96 -15.98 3.41
CA VAL A 287 10.15 -16.18 2.58
C VAL A 287 11.38 -15.75 3.35
N ALA A 288 12.26 -16.71 3.63
CA ALA A 288 13.42 -16.53 4.50
C ALA A 288 12.99 -16.06 5.90
N ASP A 289 13.24 -14.80 6.26
CA ASP A 289 12.92 -14.22 7.59
C ASP A 289 11.88 -13.08 7.48
N ALA A 290 10.96 -13.20 6.51
CA ALA A 290 10.03 -12.13 6.18
C ALA A 290 8.66 -12.63 5.71
N LEU A 291 7.63 -11.89 6.11
CA LEU A 291 6.31 -11.95 5.51
C LEU A 291 6.31 -11.15 4.20
N VAL A 292 6.07 -11.81 3.08
CA VAL A 292 5.89 -11.17 1.77
C VAL A 292 4.40 -11.11 1.44
N LEU A 293 3.88 -9.90 1.27
CA LEU A 293 2.54 -9.60 0.79
C LEU A 293 2.64 -9.08 -0.64
N SER A 294 1.84 -9.62 -1.55
CA SER A 294 1.85 -9.18 -2.95
C SER A 294 0.45 -9.12 -3.55
N GLY A 295 0.32 -8.37 -4.63
CA GLY A 295 -0.84 -8.46 -5.49
C GLY A 295 -0.89 -7.40 -6.58
N ASP A 296 -2.11 -7.14 -7.06
CA ASP A 296 -2.33 -6.33 -8.24
C ASP A 296 -2.43 -4.85 -7.90
N ALA A 297 -1.90 -4.00 -8.79
CA ALA A 297 -2.11 -2.56 -8.75
C ALA A 297 -2.82 -2.12 -10.03
N THR A 298 -3.87 -1.33 -9.88
CA THR A 298 -4.57 -0.71 -11.01
C THR A 298 -4.59 0.80 -10.82
N VAL A 299 -4.23 1.53 -11.87
CA VAL A 299 -4.30 2.99 -11.91
C VAL A 299 -5.42 3.36 -12.88
N ARG A 300 -6.42 4.11 -12.40
CA ARG A 300 -7.51 4.61 -13.23
C ARG A 300 -7.53 6.13 -13.20
N SER A 301 -7.85 6.78 -14.31
CA SER A 301 -8.09 8.23 -14.31
C SER A 301 -9.51 8.52 -13.80
N ALA A 302 -9.69 9.53 -12.96
CA ALA A 302 -10.99 9.91 -12.40
C ALA A 302 -12.02 10.29 -13.48
N LYS A 303 -11.57 10.66 -14.68
CA LYS A 303 -12.41 11.06 -15.82
C LYS A 303 -13.14 9.91 -16.52
N GLU A 304 -12.73 8.67 -16.31
CA GLU A 304 -13.32 7.52 -17.03
C GLU A 304 -14.68 7.09 -16.47
N LYS A 305 -15.10 7.64 -15.31
CA LYS A 305 -16.36 7.30 -14.66
C LYS A 305 -17.59 7.98 -15.28
N GLU A 306 -17.43 9.04 -16.07
CA GLU A 306 -18.55 9.73 -16.73
C GLU A 306 -18.94 9.11 -18.08
N ALA A 307 -18.09 8.30 -18.70
CA ALA A 307 -18.35 7.75 -20.04
C ALA A 307 -19.12 6.42 -20.06
N SER A 308 -19.18 5.68 -18.94
CA SER A 308 -19.85 4.36 -18.91
C SER A 308 -21.24 4.35 -18.26
N GLY A 309 -21.78 5.53 -17.86
CA GLY A 309 -23.09 5.65 -17.21
C GLY A 309 -24.24 6.11 -18.11
N GLY A 310 -23.97 6.47 -19.36
CA GLY A 310 -24.97 7.03 -20.28
C GLY A 310 -25.53 5.97 -21.23
N GLY A 311 -26.45 5.13 -20.77
CA GLY A 311 -27.07 4.13 -21.62
C GLY A 311 -28.39 3.58 -21.10
N THR A 312 -29.48 4.22 -21.54
CA THR A 312 -30.84 3.67 -21.76
C THR A 312 -31.92 3.91 -20.69
N SER A 313 -32.72 4.96 -20.87
CA SER A 313 -34.18 4.89 -20.79
C SER A 313 -34.81 6.04 -21.59
N GLY A 314 -35.08 5.80 -22.86
CA GLY A 314 -35.88 6.68 -23.72
C GLY A 314 -37.35 6.23 -23.76
N GLY A 315 -38.26 7.22 -23.74
CA GLY A 315 -39.68 7.12 -24.11
C GLY A 315 -40.62 6.88 -22.92
N GLY A 316 -41.51 7.78 -22.49
CA GLY A 316 -42.02 9.01 -23.08
C GLY A 316 -43.56 8.94 -23.20
N THR A 317 -44.26 9.86 -22.50
CA THR A 317 -45.67 10.32 -22.65
C THR A 317 -46.80 9.30 -22.40
N SER A 318 -48.00 9.58 -21.87
CA SER A 318 -48.80 10.75 -21.45
C SER A 318 -49.96 10.18 -20.61
N GLY A 319 -50.46 10.77 -19.53
CA GLY A 319 -51.47 11.84 -19.60
C GLY A 319 -52.92 11.32 -19.54
N ALA A 320 -53.53 11.47 -18.36
CA ALA A 320 -54.97 11.70 -18.08
C ALA A 320 -56.06 10.66 -18.43
N GLY A 321 -56.87 10.34 -17.40
CA GLY A 321 -58.31 10.12 -17.52
C GLY A 321 -58.81 8.68 -17.32
N GLU A 322 -59.52 8.44 -16.22
CA GLU A 322 -60.97 8.16 -16.23
C GLU A 322 -61.43 7.27 -15.05
N ARG A 323 -62.53 7.72 -14.42
CA ARG A 323 -63.27 7.08 -13.33
C ARG A 323 -64.04 5.85 -13.84
N ARG A 324 -64.17 4.77 -13.03
CA ARG A 324 -65.46 4.28 -12.46
C ARG A 324 -65.39 2.86 -11.85
N LYS A 325 -65.88 2.81 -10.59
CA LYS A 325 -66.89 1.92 -9.99
C LYS A 325 -66.62 0.43 -9.66
N GLN A 326 -66.93 0.16 -8.37
CA GLN A 326 -67.71 -0.98 -7.82
C GLN A 326 -67.01 -2.35 -7.72
N LYS A 327 -67.21 -3.20 -6.71
CA LYS A 327 -68.20 -3.29 -5.61
C LYS A 327 -67.65 -4.25 -4.53
N ARG A 328 -68.02 -3.99 -3.27
CA ARG A 328 -67.92 -4.86 -2.07
C ARG A 328 -68.85 -6.11 -2.18
N PRO A 329 -68.74 -7.13 -1.30
CA PRO A 329 -69.05 -7.04 0.14
C PRO A 329 -67.85 -6.76 1.05
#